data_AF-A0AAW2TKI4-F1
#
_entry.id   AF-A0AAW2TKI4-F1
#
_cell.length_a   1.000
_cell.length_b   1.000
_cell.length_c   1.000
_cell.angle_alpha   90.00
_cell.angle_beta   90.00
_cell.angle_gamma   90.00
#
_symmetry.space_group_name_H-M   'P 1'
#
loop_
_entity.id
_entity.type
_entity.pdbx_description
1 polymer ?
#
loop_
_entity_poly.entity_id
_entity_poly.type
_entity_poly.pdbx_seq_one_letter_code
_entity_poly.pdbx_strand_id
1 'polypeptide(L)'
;QLTTSLQQNADIFAWTTNDLIAIDPSIIVHSLNVDPTYPPVKQKKRHFGPEKDKVIQDEVSKLLLAGHIKEIQFSELLSNVVLVHKP
;
A
#
# COMPACT_ATOMS: atom_id res chain seq x y z
N GLN A 1 -16.23 -27.40 14.96
CA GLN A 1 -15.92 -26.40 16.01
C GLN A 1 -15.13 -25.23 15.42
N LEU A 2 -13.92 -25.43 14.87
CA LEU A 2 -13.14 -24.34 14.24
C LEU A 2 -13.89 -23.63 13.08
N THR A 3 -14.44 -24.39 12.13
CA THR A 3 -15.16 -23.83 10.98
C THR A 3 -16.38 -23.01 11.38
N THR A 4 -17.13 -23.49 12.38
CA THR A 4 -18.27 -22.77 12.96
C THR A 4 -17.84 -21.45 13.60
N SER A 5 -16.73 -21.46 14.36
CA SER A 5 -16.18 -20.26 14.97
C SER A 5 -15.67 -19.24 13.93
N LEU A 6 -15.04 -19.68 12.85
CA LEU A 6 -14.61 -18.79 11.76
C LEU A 6 -15.79 -18.14 11.04
N GLN A 7 -16.87 -18.91 10.81
CA GLN A 7 -18.09 -18.38 10.19
C GLN A 7 -18.81 -17.38 11.10
N GLN A 8 -18.83 -17.61 12.41
CA GLN A 8 -19.44 -16.72 13.39
C GLN A 8 -18.69 -15.39 13.57
N ASN A 9 -17.40 -15.35 13.25
CA ASN A 9 -16.54 -14.17 13.38
C ASN A 9 -16.05 -13.67 12.02
N ALA A 10 -16.79 -13.95 10.95
CA ALA A 10 -16.39 -13.59 9.60
C ALA A 10 -16.26 -12.07 9.43
N ASP A 11 -16.98 -11.27 10.20
CA ASP A 11 -16.94 -9.81 10.22
C ASP A 11 -15.65 -9.24 10.84
N ILE A 12 -14.90 -10.02 11.62
CA ILE A 12 -13.65 -9.59 12.27
C ILE A 12 -12.46 -9.64 11.31
N PHE A 13 -12.51 -10.49 10.29
CA PHE A 13 -11.39 -10.72 9.38
C PHE A 13 -11.49 -9.85 8.13
N ALA A 14 -10.33 -9.45 7.62
CA ALA A 14 -10.22 -8.81 6.33
C ALA A 14 -10.10 -9.85 5.21
N TRP A 15 -11.23 -10.19 4.57
CA TRP A 15 -11.26 -11.15 3.45
C TRP A 15 -10.82 -10.53 2.13
N THR A 16 -11.00 -9.22 2.02
CA THR A 16 -10.64 -8.40 0.86
C THR A 16 -9.78 -7.22 1.29
N THR A 17 -9.15 -6.56 0.31
CA THR A 17 -8.38 -5.33 0.56
C THR A 17 -9.22 -4.16 1.05
N ASN A 18 -10.53 -4.20 0.81
CA ASN A 18 -11.49 -3.17 1.25
C ASN A 18 -11.88 -3.34 2.71
N ASP A 19 -11.77 -4.56 3.24
CA ASP A 19 -12.06 -4.86 4.65
C ASP A 19 -10.92 -4.41 5.58
N LEU A 20 -9.76 -4.06 5.01
CA LEU A 20 -8.68 -3.39 5.73
C LEU A 20 -9.08 -1.93 5.98
N ILE A 21 -9.89 -1.71 7.01
CA ILE A 21 -10.25 -0.36 7.44
C ILE A 21 -9.05 0.21 8.22
N ALA A 22 -8.41 1.23 7.64
CA ALA A 22 -7.38 1.98 8.36
C ALA A 22 -8.00 2.71 9.56
N ILE A 23 -7.22 2.85 10.64
CA ILE A 23 -7.61 3.69 11.77
C ILE A 23 -7.62 5.15 11.29
N ASP A 24 -8.65 5.90 11.67
CA ASP A 24 -8.77 7.31 11.30
C ASP A 24 -7.48 8.07 11.68
N PRO A 25 -6.83 8.77 10.73
CA PRO A 25 -5.62 9.55 11.00
C PRO A 25 -5.79 10.63 12.08
N SER A 26 -7.01 11.06 12.39
CA SER A 26 -7.28 11.95 13.51
C SER A 26 -7.10 11.28 14.88
N ILE A 27 -7.20 9.94 14.94
CA ILE A 27 -7.02 9.16 16.16
C ILE A 27 -5.54 8.87 16.37
N ILE A 28 -4.88 8.29 15.37
CA ILE A 28 -3.46 7.94 15.44
C ILE A 28 -2.84 7.89 14.05
N VAL A 29 -1.64 8.46 13.92
CA VAL A 29 -0.80 8.35 12.72
C VAL A 29 0.56 7.85 13.14
N HIS A 30 1.10 6.91 12.36
CA HIS A 30 2.52 6.56 12.49
C HIS A 30 3.37 7.62 11.80
N SER A 31 4.24 8.29 12.55
CA SER A 31 5.25 9.18 11.98
C SER A 31 6.59 8.46 11.93
N LEU A 32 7.22 8.48 10.75
CA LEU A 32 8.55 7.91 10.58
C LEU A 32 9.57 8.88 11.19
N ASN A 33 10.32 8.44 12.19
CA ASN A 33 11.39 9.23 12.81
C ASN A 33 12.64 9.20 11.93
N VAL A 34 12.67 10.07 10.91
CA VAL A 34 13.80 10.22 10.00
C VAL A 34 14.73 11.31 10.52
N ASP A 35 16.04 11.08 10.50
CA ASP A 35 17.03 12.10 10.82
C ASP A 35 17.01 13.21 9.74
N PRO A 36 16.69 14.47 10.09
CA PRO A 36 16.53 15.56 9.13
C PRO A 36 17.84 16.00 8.48
N THR A 37 18.98 15.54 8.97
CA THR A 37 20.29 15.84 8.37
C THR A 37 20.53 15.03 7.09
N TYR A 38 19.80 13.93 6.89
CA TYR A 38 19.90 13.14 5.67
C TYR A 38 19.13 13.79 4.53
N PRO A 39 19.77 14.00 3.36
CA PRO A 39 19.10 14.59 2.21
C PRO A 39 18.06 13.62 1.64
N PRO A 40 16.92 14.13 1.16
CA PRO A 40 15.91 13.30 0.52
C PRO A 40 16.43 12.71 -0.80
N VAL A 41 16.11 11.45 -1.06
CA VAL A 41 16.54 10.73 -2.26
C VAL A 41 15.38 10.54 -3.24
N LYS A 42 15.55 11.02 -4.47
CA LYS A 42 14.68 10.71 -5.61
C LYS A 42 15.32 9.65 -6.48
N GLN A 43 14.84 8.41 -6.39
CA GLN A 43 15.28 7.37 -7.29
C GLN A 43 14.77 7.63 -8.71
N LYS A 44 15.64 7.48 -9.71
CA LYS A 44 15.25 7.56 -11.12
C LYS A 44 14.23 6.46 -11.44
N LYS A 45 13.13 6.84 -12.09
CA LYS A 45 12.06 5.93 -12.51
C LYS A 45 12.65 4.79 -13.37
N ARG A 46 12.35 3.55 -13.00
CA ARG A 46 12.66 2.36 -13.80
C ARG A 46 11.57 2.07 -14.81
N HIS A 47 11.97 1.58 -15.99
CA HIS A 47 11.05 1.06 -17.00
C HIS A 47 11.01 -0.46 -16.90
N PHE A 48 9.81 -1.05 -16.82
CA PHE A 48 9.64 -2.49 -16.64
C PHE A 48 9.14 -3.21 -17.91
N GLY A 49 8.76 -2.47 -18.94
CA GLY A 49 8.13 -2.99 -20.14
C GLY A 49 6.61 -3.14 -19.98
N PRO A 50 5.86 -3.28 -21.09
CA PRO A 50 4.41 -3.09 -21.11
C PRO A 50 3.64 -4.09 -20.24
N GLU A 51 4.06 -5.36 -20.20
CA GLU A 51 3.39 -6.39 -19.40
C GLU A 51 3.49 -6.10 -17.89
N LYS A 52 4.70 -5.75 -17.44
CA LYS A 52 4.97 -5.45 -16.04
C LYS A 52 4.37 -4.11 -15.63
N ASP A 53 4.42 -3.11 -16.51
CA ASP A 53 3.81 -1.81 -16.26
C ASP A 53 2.29 -1.95 -16.08
N LYS A 54 1.62 -2.84 -16.83
CA LYS A 54 0.20 -3.15 -16.64
C LYS A 54 -0.09 -3.73 -15.25
N VAL A 55 0.68 -4.72 -14.81
CA VAL A 55 0.53 -5.30 -13.46
C VAL A 55 0.72 -4.24 -12.37
N ILE A 56 1.69 -3.35 -12.53
CA ILE A 56 1.92 -2.24 -11.59
C ILE A 56 0.71 -1.30 -11.58
N GLN A 57 0.17 -0.93 -12.74
CA GLN A 57 -0.99 -0.05 -12.85
C GLN A 57 -2.25 -0.65 -12.22
N ASP A 58 -2.50 -1.94 -12.45
CA ASP A 58 -3.66 -2.65 -11.90
C ASP A 58 -3.60 -2.69 -10.35
N GLU A 59 -2.44 -3.01 -9.78
CA GLU A 59 -2.26 -3.04 -8.32
C GLU A 59 -2.33 -1.63 -7.70
N VAL A 60 -1.71 -0.62 -8.34
CA VAL A 60 -1.81 0.78 -7.88
C VAL A 60 -3.25 1.26 -7.89
N SER A 61 -4.02 0.93 -8.93
CA SER A 61 -5.44 1.29 -9.02
C SER A 61 -6.26 0.64 -7.92
N LYS A 62 -5.98 -0.63 -7.60
CA LYS A 62 -6.63 -1.34 -6.50
C LYS A 62 -6.34 -0.70 -5.14
N LEU A 63 -5.09 -0.32 -4.87
CA LEU A 63 -4.69 0.34 -3.62
C LEU A 63 -5.29 1.75 -3.51
N LEU A 64 -5.38 2.49 -4.62
CA LEU A 64 -6.04 3.79 -4.68
C LEU A 64 -7.54 3.68 -4.37
N LEU A 65 -8.24 2.73 -5.00
CA LEU A 65 -9.67 2.51 -4.79
C LEU A 65 -10.00 2.10 -3.35
N ALA A 66 -9.10 1.36 -2.71
CA ALA A 66 -9.23 0.99 -1.30
C ALA A 66 -8.85 2.13 -0.33
N GLY A 67 -8.33 3.26 -0.82
CA GLY A 67 -7.93 4.40 0.01
C GLY A 67 -6.62 4.22 0.79
N HIS A 68 -5.87 3.15 0.52
CA HIS A 68 -4.60 2.83 1.21
C HIS A 68 -3.46 3.75 0.80
N ILE A 69 -3.50 4.24 -0.44
CA ILE A 69 -2.53 5.20 -0.98
C ILE A 69 -3.25 6.43 -1.53
N LYS A 70 -2.52 7.54 -1.61
CA LYS A 70 -3.00 8.80 -2.18
C LYS A 70 -1.93 9.42 -3.05
N GLU A 71 -2.35 10.18 -4.05
CA GLU A 71 -1.43 10.98 -4.85
C GLU A 71 -0.83 12.12 -4.03
N ILE A 72 0.48 12.34 -4.18
CA ILE A 72 1.21 13.43 -3.54
C ILE A 72 1.93 14.20 -4.64
N GLN A 73 1.75 15.52 -4.65
CA GLN A 73 2.44 16.41 -5.58
C GLN A 73 3.78 16.85 -4.99
N PHE A 74 4.80 16.95 -5.85
CA PHE A 74 6.12 17.51 -5.52
C PHE A 74 6.90 16.83 -4.37
N SER A 75 6.81 15.51 -4.22
CA SER A 75 7.59 14.80 -3.21
C SER A 75 9.11 14.95 -3.43
N GLU A 76 9.85 15.18 -2.34
CA GLU A 76 11.31 15.15 -2.32
C GLU A 76 11.89 13.73 -2.25
N LEU A 77 11.08 12.77 -1.80
CA LEU A 77 11.42 11.36 -1.65
C LEU A 77 10.69 10.54 -2.72
N LEU A 78 11.43 9.74 -3.49
CA LEU A 78 10.84 8.83 -4.47
C LEU A 78 11.57 7.50 -4.48
N SER A 79 10.84 6.40 -4.29
CA SER A 79 11.36 5.04 -4.41
C SER A 79 10.74 4.35 -5.63
N ASN A 80 11.50 3.45 -6.25
CA ASN A 80 10.99 2.64 -7.36
C ASN A 80 10.12 1.48 -6.85
N VAL A 81 9.08 1.15 -7.62
CA VAL A 81 8.30 -0.08 -7.43
C VAL A 81 9.17 -1.29 -7.73
N VAL A 82 9.02 -2.36 -6.95
CA VAL A 82 9.69 -3.65 -7.18
C VAL A 82 8.61 -4.71 -7.36
N LEU A 83 8.62 -5.37 -8.52
CA LEU A 83 7.74 -6.50 -8.78
C LEU A 83 8.34 -7.77 -8.19
N VAL A 84 7.54 -8.45 -7.37
CA VAL A 84 7.89 -9.72 -6.74
C VAL A 84 6.83 -10.74 -7.12
N HIS A 85 7.26 -11.90 -7.62
CA HIS A 85 6.35 -13.02 -7.88
C HIS A 85 5.95 -13.62 -6.54
N LYS A 86 4.65 -13.66 -6.26
CA LYS A 86 4.12 -14.37 -5.11
C LYS A 86 4.05 -15.88 -5.45
N PRO A 87 4.57 -16.76 -4.58
CA PRO A 87 4.44 -18.21 -4.74
C PRO A 87 3.00 -18.69 -4.54
#